data_AF-A0A1B6M5C5-F1
#
_entry.id   AF-A0A1B6M5C5-F1
#
_cell.length_a   1.000
_cell.length_b   1.000
_cell.length_c   1.000
_cell.angle_alpha   90.00
_cell.angle_beta   90.00
_cell.angle_gamma   90.00
#
_symmetry.space_group_name_H-M   'P 1'
#
loop_
_entity.id
_entity.type
_entity.pdbx_description
1 polymer ?
#
loop_
_entity_poly.entity_id
_entity_poly.type
_entity_poly.pdbx_seq_one_letter_code
_entity_poly.pdbx_strand_id
1 'polypeptide(L)'
;RDPVTCQDFAQAKVKPAIVPFCRELTLSPESGVVKAKSTLHIEMTLVTNTARDHTCILVAENKNGKLSKPISVPVKYQSQVAILECWPSEVELRFCFLSYEYVEEITLTNISNLPAYFIIPSQ
;
A
#
# COMPACT_ATOMS: atom_id res chain seq x y z
N ARG A 1 0.81 -14.57 -17.14
CA ARG A 1 1.68 -14.24 -18.29
C ARG A 1 3.08 -14.69 -17.92
N ASP A 2 3.80 -15.33 -18.84
CA ASP A 2 5.12 -15.91 -18.61
C ASP A 2 6.18 -14.83 -18.28
N PRO A 3 7.23 -15.16 -17.52
CA PRO A 3 8.27 -14.21 -17.12
C PRO A 3 9.09 -13.72 -18.32
N VAL A 4 9.36 -12.41 -18.35
CA VAL A 4 10.19 -11.77 -19.38
C VAL A 4 11.65 -12.10 -19.13
N THR A 5 12.34 -12.66 -20.13
CA THR A 5 13.76 -13.01 -20.00
C THR A 5 14.66 -11.78 -20.15
N CYS A 6 15.91 -11.87 -19.67
CA CYS A 6 16.89 -10.79 -19.81
C CYS A 6 17.14 -10.38 -21.27
N GLN A 7 16.99 -11.33 -22.20
CA GLN A 7 17.21 -11.13 -23.63
C GLN A 7 16.03 -10.40 -24.29
N ASP A 8 14.81 -10.73 -23.87
CA ASP A 8 13.59 -10.03 -24.32
C ASP A 8 13.58 -8.57 -23.88
N PHE A 9 14.07 -8.29 -22.66
CA PHE A 9 14.20 -6.93 -22.14
C PHE A 9 15.24 -6.09 -22.91
N ALA A 10 16.37 -6.70 -23.28
CA ALA A 10 17.45 -6.02 -24.00
C ALA A 10 17.06 -5.60 -25.42
N GLN A 11 16.12 -6.32 -26.06
CA GLN A 11 15.70 -6.11 -27.44
C GLN A 11 14.39 -5.32 -27.58
N ALA A 12 13.72 -4.99 -26.48
CA ALA A 12 12.45 -4.27 -26.50
C ALA A 12 12.60 -2.84 -27.06
N LYS A 13 11.86 -2.54 -28.15
CA LYS A 13 11.80 -1.19 -28.75
C LYS A 13 11.24 -0.13 -27.80
N VAL A 14 10.39 -0.53 -26.87
CA VAL A 14 9.91 0.27 -25.75
C VAL A 14 10.36 -0.47 -24.49
N LYS A 15 11.34 0.11 -23.79
CA LYS A 15 11.74 -0.41 -22.48
C LYS A 15 10.55 -0.26 -21.54
N PRO A 16 10.21 -1.28 -20.74
CA PRO A 16 9.15 -1.17 -19.75
C PRO A 16 9.38 0.08 -18.90
N ALA A 17 8.35 0.91 -18.80
CA ALA A 17 8.35 2.04 -17.87
C ALA A 17 8.65 1.52 -16.46
N ILE A 18 9.36 2.35 -15.69
CA ILE A 18 9.73 2.19 -14.29
C ILE A 18 8.73 1.27 -13.60
N VAL A 19 9.12 0.01 -13.37
CA VAL A 19 8.27 -0.92 -12.64
C VAL A 19 8.30 -0.41 -11.20
N PRO A 20 7.20 0.10 -10.64
CA PRO A 20 7.22 0.42 -9.24
C PRO A 20 7.30 -0.94 -8.54
N PHE A 21 8.46 -1.26 -7.97
CA PHE A 21 8.55 -2.42 -7.08
C PHE A 21 7.63 -2.24 -5.85
N CYS A 22 7.05 -1.04 -5.69
CA CYS A 22 6.06 -0.66 -4.71
C CYS A 22 4.71 -0.44 -5.41
N ARG A 23 3.91 -1.50 -5.61
CA ARG A 23 2.54 -1.39 -6.17
C ARG A 23 1.63 -0.47 -5.35
N GLU A 24 1.99 -0.26 -4.09
CA GLU A 24 1.34 0.62 -3.13
C GLU A 24 1.56 2.11 -3.47
N LEU A 25 2.52 2.44 -4.33
CA LEU A 25 2.92 3.82 -4.62
C LEU A 25 2.59 4.20 -6.06
N THR A 26 1.83 5.29 -6.22
CA THR A 26 1.49 5.88 -7.51
C THR A 26 2.09 7.29 -7.63
N LEU A 27 2.49 7.64 -8.85
CA LEU A 27 3.10 8.94 -9.18
C LEU A 27 2.26 9.66 -10.23
N SER A 28 2.06 10.96 -10.04
CA SER A 28 1.33 11.81 -10.98
C SER A 28 2.05 13.16 -11.18
N PRO A 29 2.52 13.50 -12.39
CA PRO A 29 2.57 12.65 -13.57
C PRO A 29 3.67 11.57 -13.47
N GLU A 30 3.44 10.39 -14.04
CA GLU A 30 4.45 9.31 -14.14
C GLU A 30 5.58 9.62 -15.14
N SER A 31 5.31 10.52 -16.09
CA SER A 31 6.28 11.00 -17.07
C SER A 31 5.92 12.41 -17.55
N GLY A 32 6.91 13.17 -18.00
CA GLY A 32 6.67 14.53 -18.46
C GLY A 32 7.92 15.21 -19.00
N VAL A 33 7.77 16.47 -19.38
CA VAL A 33 8.86 17.32 -19.86
C VAL A 33 9.10 18.44 -18.87
N VAL A 34 10.30 18.47 -18.30
CA VAL A 34 10.75 19.63 -17.51
C VAL A 34 11.36 20.63 -18.49
N LYS A 35 10.77 21.84 -18.59
CA LYS A 35 11.29 22.89 -19.48
C LYS A 35 12.64 23.39 -18.96
N ALA A 36 13.45 23.96 -19.86
CA ALA A 36 14.73 24.54 -19.48
C ALA A 36 14.56 25.58 -18.36
N LYS A 37 15.40 25.49 -17.32
CA LYS A 37 15.37 26.40 -16.16
C LYS A 37 14.00 26.44 -15.45
N SER A 38 13.27 25.32 -15.43
CA SER A 38 11.97 25.20 -14.76
C SER A 38 11.93 23.99 -13.83
N THR A 39 10.84 23.89 -13.06
CA THR A 39 10.57 22.79 -12.13
C THR A 39 9.25 22.12 -12.51
N LEU A 40 9.18 20.81 -12.30
CA LEU A 40 7.96 20.01 -12.39
C LEU A 40 7.72 19.34 -11.04
N HIS A 41 6.52 19.50 -10.50
CA HIS A 41 6.11 18.81 -9.29
C HIS A 41 5.53 17.45 -9.66
N ILE A 42 5.93 16.42 -8.92
CA ILE A 42 5.39 15.06 -9.03
C ILE A 42 4.69 14.76 -7.71
N GLU A 43 3.39 14.54 -7.78
CA GLU A 43 2.58 14.07 -6.67
C GLU A 43 2.83 12.58 -6.46
N MET A 44 2.98 12.20 -5.20
CA MET A 44 3.20 10.83 -4.76
C MET A 44 2.06 10.42 -3.84
N THR A 45 1.39 9.32 -4.17
CA THR A 45 0.35 8.73 -3.33
C THR A 45 0.79 7.34 -2.90
N LEU A 46 0.65 7.04 -1.61
CA LEU A 46 0.98 5.74 -1.01
C LEU A 46 -0.28 5.14 -0.37
N VAL A 47 -0.65 3.95 -0.81
CA VAL A 47 -1.75 3.15 -0.26
C VAL A 47 -1.19 1.81 0.17
N THR A 48 -0.89 1.69 1.47
CA THR A 48 -0.32 0.46 2.05
C THR A 48 -1.43 -0.53 2.36
N ASN A 49 -1.23 -1.80 1.99
CA ASN A 49 -2.20 -2.87 2.24
C ASN A 49 -1.64 -3.97 3.15
N THR A 50 -0.45 -3.78 3.73
CA THR A 50 0.20 -4.70 4.65
C THR A 50 0.95 -3.90 5.69
N ALA A 51 0.89 -4.26 6.98
CA ALA A 51 1.70 -3.66 8.04
C ALA A 51 3.16 -4.12 7.92
N ARG A 52 4.08 -3.19 7.64
CA ARG A 52 5.51 -3.44 7.45
C ARG A 52 6.31 -2.15 7.35
N ASP A 53 7.60 -2.27 7.65
CA ASP A 53 8.57 -1.24 7.28
C ASP A 53 9.03 -1.51 5.84
N HIS A 54 9.00 -0.50 4.99
CA HIS A 54 9.45 -0.61 3.60
C HIS A 54 10.36 0.55 3.22
N THR A 55 11.33 0.21 2.36
CA THR A 55 12.16 1.18 1.66
C THR A 55 12.08 0.86 0.17
N CYS A 56 11.68 1.82 -0.63
CA CYS A 56 11.74 1.74 -2.09
C CYS A 56 12.61 2.88 -2.64
N ILE A 57 13.03 2.76 -3.90
CA ILE A 57 13.84 3.76 -4.57
C ILE A 57 13.09 4.22 -5.80
N LEU A 58 12.78 5.51 -5.87
CA LEU A 58 12.26 6.15 -7.07
C LEU A 58 13.43 6.51 -7.98
N VAL A 59 13.32 6.17 -9.25
CA VAL A 59 14.36 6.43 -10.25
C VAL A 59 13.74 7.23 -11.39
N ALA A 60 14.31 8.40 -11.67
CA ALA A 60 13.94 9.24 -12.80
C ALA A 60 15.05 9.20 -13.86
N GLU A 61 14.68 8.80 -15.07
CA GLU A 61 15.58 8.68 -16.22
C GLU A 61 15.23 9.70 -17.30
N ASN A 62 16.24 10.28 -17.96
CA ASN A 62 16.02 11.07 -19.16
C ASN A 62 15.80 10.14 -20.36
N LYS A 63 14.58 10.14 -20.89
CA LYS A 63 14.13 9.27 -21.98
C LYS A 63 14.99 9.35 -23.26
N ASN A 64 15.62 10.50 -23.55
CA ASN A 64 16.37 10.73 -24.78
C ASN A 64 17.90 10.76 -24.57
N GLY A 65 18.37 10.77 -23.32
CA GLY A 65 19.78 10.89 -22.98
C GLY A 65 20.44 9.54 -22.72
N LYS A 66 21.03 8.90 -23.73
CA LYS A 66 21.77 7.62 -23.57
C LYS A 66 22.94 7.66 -22.57
N LEU A 67 23.35 8.84 -22.10
CA LEU A 67 24.51 9.06 -21.21
C LEU A 67 24.18 9.83 -19.92
N SER A 68 22.92 10.21 -19.68
CA SER A 68 22.57 10.91 -18.44
C SER A 68 22.48 9.93 -17.28
N LYS A 69 23.14 10.24 -16.16
CA LYS A 69 22.98 9.48 -14.92
C LYS A 69 21.53 9.59 -14.43
N PRO A 70 20.89 8.47 -14.03
CA PRO A 70 19.57 8.51 -13.43
C PRO A 70 19.61 9.26 -12.09
N ILE A 71 18.51 9.93 -11.76
CA ILE A 71 18.29 10.53 -10.44
C ILE A 71 17.55 9.49 -9.60
N SER A 72 18.05 9.19 -8.41
CA SER A 72 17.42 8.23 -7.50
C SER A 72 17.10 8.85 -6.15
N VAL A 73 15.90 8.60 -5.63
CA VAL A 73 15.43 9.09 -4.34
C VAL A 73 14.88 7.93 -3.52
N PRO A 74 15.46 7.63 -2.34
CA PRO A 74 14.90 6.62 -1.45
C PRO A 74 13.63 7.15 -0.77
N VAL A 75 12.58 6.34 -0.76
CA VAL A 75 11.33 6.59 -0.03
C VAL A 75 11.22 5.52 1.05
N LYS A 76 11.08 5.97 2.30
CA LYS A 76 10.91 5.12 3.48
C LYS A 76 9.53 5.37 4.06
N TYR A 77 8.80 4.30 4.33
CA TYR A 77 7.51 4.37 4.98
C TYR A 77 7.32 3.19 5.91
N GLN A 78 6.51 3.41 6.94
CA GLN A 78 6.10 2.40 7.90
C GLN A 78 4.59 2.34 7.88
N SER A 79 4.04 1.17 7.59
CA SER A 79 2.62 0.88 7.71
C SER A 79 2.36 0.08 8.97
N GLN A 80 1.36 0.51 9.74
CA GLN A 80 0.92 -0.15 10.96
C GLN A 80 -0.58 -0.44 10.85
N VAL A 81 -1.05 -1.45 11.56
CA VAL A 81 -2.47 -1.84 11.62
C VAL A 81 -2.97 -1.55 13.02
N ALA A 82 -4.20 -1.02 13.11
CA ALA A 82 -4.83 -0.78 14.38
C ALA A 82 -5.11 -2.10 15.12
N ILE A 83 -4.99 -2.09 16.44
CA ILE A 83 -5.17 -3.28 17.27
C ILE A 83 -6.47 -3.12 18.05
N LEU A 84 -7.40 -4.04 17.82
CA LEU A 84 -8.68 -4.12 18.52
C LEU A 84 -8.64 -5.28 19.50
N GLU A 85 -9.10 -5.04 20.72
CA GLU A 85 -9.38 -6.06 21.72
C GLU A 85 -10.89 -6.15 21.96
N CYS A 86 -11.39 -7.36 22.22
CA CYS A 86 -12.80 -7.62 22.52
C CYS A 86 -12.94 -8.08 23.96
N TRP A 87 -13.90 -7.50 24.67
CA TRP A 87 -14.33 -7.95 25.99
C TRP A 87 -15.85 -8.18 26.01
N PRO A 88 -16.36 -9.32 26.52
CA PRO A 88 -15.59 -10.49 26.94
C PRO A 88 -14.97 -11.19 25.71
N SER A 89 -13.95 -12.02 25.93
CA SER A 89 -13.34 -12.80 24.86
C SER A 89 -14.24 -13.93 24.35
N GLU A 90 -15.26 -14.29 25.13
CA GLU A 90 -16.24 -15.32 24.85
C GLU A 90 -17.59 -14.91 25.47
N VAL A 91 -18.67 -15.07 24.71
CA VAL A 91 -20.04 -14.85 25.19
C VAL A 91 -20.72 -16.22 25.27
N GLU A 92 -21.06 -16.66 26.49
CA GLU A 92 -21.64 -17.97 26.73
C GLU A 92 -23.09 -17.86 27.23
N LEU A 93 -24.05 -18.26 26.39
CA LEU A 93 -25.47 -18.25 26.70
C LEU A 93 -25.96 -19.65 27.11
N ARG A 94 -25.79 -20.02 28.39
CA ARG A 94 -25.96 -21.41 28.88
C ARG A 94 -27.40 -21.94 28.91
N PHE A 95 -28.38 -21.12 29.28
CA PHE A 95 -29.76 -21.55 29.52
C PHE A 95 -30.76 -20.73 28.72
N CYS A 96 -30.76 -20.92 27.40
CA CYS A 96 -31.66 -20.23 26.50
C CYS A 96 -33.06 -20.89 26.46
N PHE A 97 -34.08 -20.19 26.93
CA PHE A 97 -35.49 -20.58 26.83
C PHE A 97 -36.02 -20.25 25.43
N LEU A 98 -36.92 -21.11 24.95
CA LEU A 98 -37.62 -20.87 23.69
C LEU A 98 -38.49 -19.61 23.80
N SER A 99 -38.47 -18.79 22.76
CA SER A 99 -39.25 -17.55 22.68
C SER A 99 -38.90 -16.51 23.76
N TYR A 100 -37.69 -16.59 24.32
CA TYR A 100 -37.15 -15.59 25.24
C TYR A 100 -35.94 -14.91 24.60
N GLU A 101 -35.89 -13.57 24.64
CA GLU A 101 -34.80 -12.78 24.07
C GLU A 101 -33.62 -12.72 25.06
N TYR A 102 -32.41 -12.97 24.55
CA TYR A 102 -31.16 -12.85 25.29
C TYR A 102 -30.34 -11.73 24.68
N VAL A 103 -30.00 -10.75 25.51
CA VAL A 103 -29.18 -9.60 25.12
C VAL A 103 -27.89 -9.66 25.90
N GLU A 104 -26.78 -9.69 25.18
CA GLU A 104 -25.43 -9.60 25.72
C GLU A 104 -24.67 -8.52 24.96
N GLU A 105 -23.74 -7.85 25.64
CA GLU A 105 -22.93 -6.80 25.06
C GLU A 105 -21.48 -7.25 24.94
N ILE A 106 -20.85 -6.93 23.81
CA ILE A 106 -19.40 -7.00 23.65
C ILE A 106 -18.86 -5.58 23.46
N THR A 107 -17.69 -5.34 24.00
CA THR A 107 -16.96 -4.08 23.89
C THR A 107 -15.73 -4.29 23.03
N LEU A 108 -15.63 -3.53 21.94
CA LEU A 108 -14.42 -3.43 21.13
C LEU A 108 -13.62 -2.20 21.57
N THR A 109 -12.39 -2.42 22.03
CA THR A 109 -11.47 -1.36 22.43
C THR A 109 -10.32 -1.27 21.44
N ASN A 110 -10.12 -0.08 20.86
CA ASN A 110 -8.92 0.20 20.08
C ASN A 110 -7.78 0.61 21.01
N ILE A 111 -6.79 -0.26 21.15
CA ILE A 111 -5.62 -0.03 22.01
C ILE A 111 -4.43 0.56 21.23
N SER A 112 -4.59 0.79 19.93
CA SER A 112 -3.58 1.43 19.08
C SER A 112 -3.78 2.94 18.97
N ASN A 113 -2.75 3.63 18.49
CA ASN A 113 -2.78 5.07 18.18
C ASN A 113 -3.33 5.38 16.77
N LEU A 114 -3.82 4.37 16.04
CA LEU A 114 -4.39 4.52 14.71
C LEU A 114 -5.91 4.31 14.75
N PRO A 115 -6.70 5.02 13.93
CA PRO A 115 -8.11 4.69 13.74
C PRO A 115 -8.28 3.24 13.26
N ALA A 116 -9.19 2.51 13.92
CA ALA A 116 -9.54 1.15 13.54
C ALA A 116 -10.86 1.15 12.75
N TYR A 117 -10.91 0.30 11.71
CA TYR A 117 -12.15 -0.05 11.02
C TYR A 117 -12.43 -1.53 11.29
N PHE A 118 -13.65 -1.88 11.71
CA PHE A 118 -14.03 -3.26 12.01
C PHE A 118 -15.22 -3.70 11.16
N ILE A 119 -15.29 -5.00 10.90
CA ILE A 119 -16.44 -5.67 10.30
C ILE A 119 -16.75 -6.92 11.12
N ILE A 120 -18.04 -7.23 11.32
CA ILE A 120 -18.49 -8.50 11.89
C ILE A 120 -19.02 -9.33 10.71
N PRO A 121 -18.28 -10.31 10.19
CA PRO A 121 -18.73 -11.12 9.07
C PRO A 121 -19.89 -12.02 9.51
N SER A 122 -20.92 -12.13 8.68
CA SER A 122 -21.89 -13.23 8.77
C SER A 122 -21.21 -14.52 8.32
N GLN A 123 -21.38 -15.62 9.06
CA GLN A 123 -20.98 -16.95 8.59
C GLN A 123 -21.84 -17.43 7.43
#